data_AF-A0A8H5CUG8-F1
#
_entry.id   AF-A0A8H5CUG8-F1
#
_cell.length_a   1.000
_cell.length_b   1.000
_cell.length_c   1.000
_cell.angle_alpha   90.00
_cell.angle_beta   90.00
_cell.angle_gamma   90.00
#
_symmetry.space_group_name_H-M   'P 1'
#
loop_
_entity.id
_entity.type
_entity.pdbx_description
1 polymer ?
#
loop_
_entity_poly.entity_id
_entity_poly.type
_entity_poly.pdbx_seq_one_letter_code
_entity_poly.pdbx_strand_id
1 'polypeptide(L)'
;MMAYMFSYYGLAGAALLSILNYFILGLSYEVDGYYLKSFEIWLACIVVFPGAGNVAFTLLEYRIGQRDLLSSFLENVMWIPFFFFFFSGLSMHLTTALLAHMFSYNITWGATAKEVERSNFFQEVPRILKRYWPTFLTCFLLIAGMIILATPLVPIEWQVTGDFWAVILPLAITAGGHILFPIILNPWLMIFAF
;
A
#
# COMPACT_ATOMS: atom_id res chain seq x y z
N MET A 1 -9.18 -19.86 -10.30
CA MET A 1 -9.39 -19.88 -8.84
C MET A 1 -8.06 -19.81 -8.07
N MET A 2 -7.12 -20.72 -8.27
CA MET A 2 -5.83 -20.72 -7.54
C MET A 2 -4.98 -19.45 -7.77
N ALA A 3 -4.84 -18.98 -9.01
CA ALA A 3 -4.07 -17.76 -9.31
C ALA A 3 -4.60 -16.53 -8.55
N TYR A 4 -5.92 -16.41 -8.43
CA TYR A 4 -6.56 -15.34 -7.66
C TYR A 4 -6.22 -15.43 -6.17
N MET A 5 -6.31 -16.63 -5.57
CA MET A 5 -5.91 -16.83 -4.18
C MET A 5 -4.44 -16.47 -3.94
N PHE A 6 -3.52 -16.92 -4.80
CA PHE A 6 -2.09 -16.61 -4.66
C PHE A 6 -1.76 -15.12 -4.83
N SER A 7 -2.56 -14.36 -5.58
CA SER A 7 -2.38 -12.91 -5.66
C SER A 7 -2.55 -12.23 -4.29
N TYR A 8 -3.45 -12.71 -3.43
CA TYR A 8 -3.58 -12.20 -2.06
C TYR A 8 -2.38 -12.54 -1.18
N TYR A 9 -1.79 -13.72 -1.33
CA TYR A 9 -0.55 -14.08 -0.65
C TYR A 9 0.61 -13.19 -1.10
N GLY A 10 0.70 -12.90 -2.41
CA GLY A 10 1.68 -11.96 -2.96
C GLY A 10 1.50 -10.55 -2.38
N LEU A 11 0.26 -10.06 -2.35
CA LEU A 11 -0.05 -8.75 -1.75
C LEU A 11 0.25 -8.71 -0.24
N ALA A 12 -0.08 -9.76 0.51
CA ALA A 12 0.22 -9.82 1.94
C ALA A 12 1.72 -9.76 2.20
N GLY A 13 2.52 -10.51 1.43
CA GLY A 13 3.98 -10.53 1.57
C GLY A 13 4.68 -9.19 1.32
N ALA A 14 4.03 -8.24 0.63
CA ALA A 14 4.67 -7.01 0.16
C ALA A 14 5.33 -6.17 1.28
N ALA A 15 4.68 -6.02 2.44
CA ALA A 15 5.26 -5.25 3.55
C ALA A 15 6.51 -5.93 4.13
N LEU A 16 6.43 -7.24 4.39
CA LEU A 16 7.56 -8.00 4.91
C LEU A 16 8.73 -7.99 3.91
N LEU A 17 8.45 -8.23 2.64
CA LEU A 17 9.46 -8.21 1.58
C LEU A 17 10.10 -6.82 1.42
N SER A 18 9.34 -5.74 1.59
CA SER A 18 9.92 -4.38 1.56
C SER A 18 10.86 -4.11 2.73
N ILE A 19 10.55 -4.64 3.92
CA ILE A 19 11.43 -4.55 5.10
C ILE A 19 12.70 -5.37 4.86
N LEU A 20 12.57 -6.62 4.41
CA LEU A 20 13.72 -7.48 4.11
C LEU A 20 14.60 -6.86 3.03
N ASN A 21 13.99 -6.35 1.96
CA ASN A 21 14.69 -5.66 0.89
C ASN A 21 15.52 -4.48 1.41
N TYR A 22 14.94 -3.67 2.30
CA TYR A 22 15.62 -2.53 2.89
C TYR A 22 16.88 -2.95 3.64
N PHE A 23 16.81 -3.98 4.49
CA PHE A 23 17.96 -4.43 5.27
C PHE A 23 18.99 -5.19 4.42
N ILE A 24 18.56 -6.09 3.53
CA ILE A 24 19.46 -6.88 2.69
C ILE A 24 20.29 -5.94 1.81
N LEU A 25 19.64 -5.06 1.06
CA LEU A 25 20.35 -4.16 0.15
C LEU A 25 20.97 -2.96 0.85
N GLY A 26 20.30 -2.39 1.85
CA GLY A 26 20.81 -1.22 2.58
C GLY A 26 22.09 -1.53 3.34
N LEU A 27 22.20 -2.73 3.90
CA LEU A 27 23.42 -3.20 4.58
C LEU A 27 24.41 -3.89 3.62
N SER A 28 24.19 -3.77 2.31
CA SER A 28 25.08 -4.29 1.26
C SER A 28 25.38 -5.80 1.37
N TYR A 29 24.40 -6.61 1.79
CA TYR A 29 24.53 -8.06 1.71
C TYR A 29 24.61 -8.53 0.26
N GLU A 30 25.42 -9.56 0.01
CA GLU A 30 25.51 -10.17 -1.31
C GLU A 30 24.18 -10.79 -1.72
N VAL A 31 23.70 -10.40 -2.90
CA VAL A 31 22.52 -10.98 -3.54
C VAL A 31 22.95 -11.70 -4.81
N ASP A 32 22.24 -12.77 -5.15
CA ASP A 32 22.53 -13.54 -6.35
C ASP A 32 22.08 -12.83 -7.63
N GLY A 33 22.35 -13.44 -8.78
CA GLY A 33 21.93 -12.93 -10.09
C GLY A 33 20.42 -13.06 -10.37
N TYR A 34 19.65 -13.70 -9.49
CA TYR A 34 18.19 -13.82 -9.63
C TYR A 34 17.44 -12.70 -8.90
N TYR A 35 18.13 -11.96 -8.03
CA TYR A 35 17.55 -10.81 -7.34
C TYR A 35 17.12 -9.74 -8.35
N LEU A 36 15.84 -9.38 -8.30
CA LEU A 36 15.26 -8.30 -9.08
C LEU A 36 15.16 -7.05 -8.22
N LYS A 37 15.64 -5.92 -8.74
CA LYS A 37 15.67 -4.65 -8.02
C LYS A 37 14.24 -4.16 -7.73
N SER A 38 13.91 -4.07 -6.45
CA SER A 38 12.55 -3.76 -6.00
C SER A 38 11.98 -2.45 -6.55
N PHE A 39 12.79 -1.39 -6.67
CA PHE A 39 12.34 -0.13 -7.27
C PHE A 39 11.97 -0.27 -8.75
N GLU A 40 12.76 -0.99 -9.54
CA GLU A 40 12.52 -1.17 -10.97
C GLU A 40 11.25 -1.97 -11.21
N ILE A 41 11.02 -3.03 -10.41
CA ILE A 41 9.77 -3.78 -10.44
C ILE A 41 8.59 -2.90 -10.05
N TRP A 42 8.72 -2.15 -8.96
CA TRP A 42 7.66 -1.24 -8.50
C TRP A 42 7.30 -0.21 -9.59
N LEU A 43 8.30 0.40 -10.23
CA LEU A 43 8.11 1.37 -11.30
C LEU A 43 7.45 0.73 -12.54
N ALA A 44 7.90 -0.47 -12.91
CA ALA A 44 7.27 -1.21 -14.01
C ALA A 44 5.80 -1.50 -13.68
N CYS A 45 5.50 -1.96 -12.47
CA CYS A 45 4.14 -2.29 -12.06
C CYS A 45 3.21 -1.05 -12.03
N ILE A 46 3.66 0.07 -11.48
CA ILE A 46 2.83 1.28 -11.35
C ILE A 46 2.59 2.01 -12.68
N VAL A 47 3.44 1.79 -13.68
CA VAL A 47 3.25 2.35 -15.03
C VAL A 47 2.46 1.39 -15.91
N VAL A 48 2.89 0.13 -15.99
CA VAL A 48 2.35 -0.83 -16.96
C VAL A 48 0.93 -1.26 -16.59
N PHE A 49 0.66 -1.62 -15.34
CA PHE A 49 -0.67 -2.14 -14.98
C PHE A 49 -1.74 -1.05 -14.97
N PRO A 50 -1.53 0.13 -14.36
CA PRO A 50 -2.46 1.24 -14.51
C PRO A 50 -2.59 1.71 -15.96
N GLY A 51 -1.49 1.80 -16.71
CA GLY A 51 -1.56 2.23 -18.12
C GLY A 51 -2.37 1.27 -18.99
N ALA A 52 -1.94 0.01 -19.09
CA ALA A 52 -2.61 -0.98 -19.92
C ALA A 52 -4.02 -1.32 -19.40
N GLY A 53 -4.19 -1.39 -18.08
CA GLY A 53 -5.48 -1.68 -17.45
C GLY A 53 -6.53 -0.60 -17.71
N ASN A 54 -6.19 0.68 -17.52
CA ASN A 54 -7.13 1.78 -17.78
C ASN A 54 -7.44 1.93 -19.26
N VAL A 55 -6.45 1.73 -20.15
CA VAL A 55 -6.70 1.74 -21.60
C VAL A 55 -7.65 0.60 -22.00
N ALA A 56 -7.40 -0.62 -21.53
CA ALA A 56 -8.25 -1.78 -21.83
C ALA A 56 -9.68 -1.58 -21.30
N PHE A 57 -9.83 -1.07 -20.08
CA PHE A 57 -11.14 -0.82 -19.48
C PHE A 57 -11.90 0.31 -20.19
N THR A 58 -11.22 1.40 -20.54
CA THR A 58 -11.79 2.48 -21.37
C THR A 58 -12.32 1.96 -22.71
N LEU A 59 -11.57 1.10 -23.39
CA LEU A 59 -12.00 0.49 -24.66
C LEU A 59 -13.18 -0.45 -24.47
N LEU A 60 -13.23 -1.17 -23.35
CA LEU A 60 -14.36 -2.02 -23.00
C LEU A 60 -15.63 -1.18 -22.84
N GLU A 61 -15.60 -0.15 -21.98
CA GLU A 61 -16.75 0.73 -21.72
C GLU A 61 -17.30 1.37 -23.00
N TYR A 62 -16.40 1.85 -23.86
CA TYR A 62 -16.76 2.37 -25.17
C TYR A 62 -17.44 1.31 -26.05
N ARG A 63 -16.91 0.08 -26.08
CA ARG A 63 -17.45 -1.02 -26.89
C ARG A 63 -18.82 -1.49 -26.44
N ILE A 64 -19.09 -1.49 -25.14
CA ILE A 64 -20.41 -1.88 -24.61
C ILE A 64 -21.41 -0.71 -24.59
N GLY A 65 -21.03 0.44 -25.14
CA GLY A 65 -21.90 1.61 -25.28
C GLY A 65 -22.27 2.27 -23.96
N GLN A 66 -21.49 2.07 -22.89
CA GLN A 66 -21.77 2.69 -21.59
C GLN A 66 -21.48 4.19 -21.63
N ARG A 67 -20.35 4.60 -22.24
CA ARG A 67 -19.87 6.00 -22.29
C ARG A 67 -19.02 6.25 -23.54
N ASP A 68 -18.82 7.52 -23.88
CA ASP A 68 -17.88 7.92 -24.93
C ASP A 68 -16.42 7.72 -24.49
N LEU A 69 -15.53 7.54 -25.47
CA LEU A 69 -14.13 7.14 -25.24
C LEU A 69 -13.37 8.13 -24.34
N LEU A 70 -13.57 9.44 -24.53
CA LEU A 70 -12.82 10.46 -23.79
C LEU A 70 -13.32 10.59 -22.35
N SER A 71 -14.65 10.59 -22.14
CA SER A 71 -15.25 10.58 -20.81
C SER A 71 -14.81 9.37 -19.98
N SER A 72 -14.87 8.17 -20.57
CA SER A 72 -14.37 6.95 -19.92
C SER A 72 -12.89 7.03 -19.58
N PHE A 73 -12.04 7.50 -20.52
CA PHE A 73 -10.61 7.61 -20.28
C PHE A 73 -10.29 8.53 -19.10
N LEU A 74 -10.89 9.71 -19.07
CA LEU A 74 -10.65 10.70 -18.01
C LEU A 74 -11.09 10.16 -16.65
N GLU A 75 -12.25 9.51 -16.58
CA GLU A 75 -12.72 8.89 -15.34
C GLU A 75 -11.77 7.81 -14.84
N ASN A 76 -11.36 6.91 -15.72
CA ASN A 76 -10.42 5.83 -15.39
C ASN A 76 -9.07 6.37 -14.89
N VAL A 77 -8.55 7.44 -15.49
CA VAL A 77 -7.32 8.10 -15.01
C VAL A 77 -7.51 8.74 -13.63
N MET A 78 -8.67 9.35 -13.35
CA MET A 78 -8.96 9.94 -12.04
C MET A 78 -8.97 8.91 -10.91
N TRP A 79 -9.20 7.62 -11.21
CA TRP A 79 -9.16 6.54 -10.22
C TRP A 79 -7.74 6.08 -9.84
N ILE A 80 -6.72 6.38 -10.66
CA ILE A 80 -5.33 5.91 -10.43
C ILE A 80 -4.79 6.29 -9.04
N PRO A 81 -4.93 7.55 -8.55
CA PRO A 81 -4.45 7.93 -7.22
C PRO A 81 -5.12 7.13 -6.09
N PHE A 82 -6.42 6.85 -6.21
CA PHE A 82 -7.15 6.06 -5.21
C PHE A 82 -6.65 4.61 -5.18
N PHE A 83 -6.43 4.00 -6.35
CA PHE A 83 -5.84 2.67 -6.44
C PHE A 83 -4.41 2.63 -5.89
N PHE A 84 -3.61 3.68 -6.11
CA PHE A 84 -2.27 3.77 -5.54
C PHE A 84 -2.28 3.68 -4.01
N PHE A 85 -3.09 4.49 -3.34
CA PHE A 85 -3.20 4.44 -1.88
C PHE A 85 -3.84 3.14 -1.40
N PHE A 86 -4.84 2.65 -2.14
CA PHE A 86 -5.48 1.37 -1.83
C PHE A 86 -4.46 0.24 -1.81
N PHE A 87 -3.75 -0.01 -2.92
CA PHE A 87 -2.81 -1.13 -3.00
C PHE A 87 -1.57 -0.96 -2.13
N SER A 88 -1.07 0.27 -1.93
CA SER A 88 0.07 0.51 -1.04
C SER A 88 -0.25 0.34 0.45
N GLY A 89 -1.52 0.44 0.85
CA GLY A 89 -1.97 0.35 2.25
C GLY A 89 -2.61 -0.97 2.68
N LEU A 90 -2.63 -2.00 1.82
CA LEU A 90 -3.36 -3.24 2.10
C LEU A 90 -2.55 -4.36 2.74
N SER A 91 -1.25 -4.45 2.47
CA SER A 91 -0.47 -5.67 2.70
C SER A 91 -0.41 -6.11 4.16
N MET A 92 -0.32 -5.18 5.12
CA MET A 92 -0.30 -5.53 6.54
C MET A 92 -1.65 -6.10 7.00
N HIS A 93 -2.76 -5.54 6.52
CA HIS A 93 -4.10 -6.04 6.84
C HIS A 93 -4.35 -7.43 6.24
N LEU A 94 -3.92 -7.65 4.99
CA LEU A 94 -3.98 -8.96 4.36
C LEU A 94 -3.10 -9.98 5.09
N THR A 95 -1.91 -9.57 5.54
CA THR A 95 -1.03 -10.42 6.36
C THR A 95 -1.73 -10.87 7.63
N THR A 96 -2.35 -9.95 8.37
CA THR A 96 -3.10 -10.30 9.59
C THR A 96 -4.21 -11.31 9.30
N ALA A 97 -5.00 -11.09 8.25
CA ALA A 97 -6.09 -11.98 7.88
C ALA A 97 -5.58 -13.38 7.46
N LEU A 98 -4.53 -13.44 6.64
CA LEU A 98 -3.96 -14.71 6.16
C LEU A 98 -3.27 -15.48 7.29
N LEU A 99 -2.48 -14.82 8.14
CA LEU A 99 -1.85 -15.49 9.28
C LEU A 99 -2.90 -15.99 10.27
N ALA A 100 -3.96 -15.21 10.52
CA ALA A 100 -5.05 -15.67 11.36
C ALA A 100 -5.73 -16.91 10.79
N HIS A 101 -5.95 -16.94 9.47
CA HIS A 101 -6.48 -18.13 8.79
C HIS A 101 -5.54 -19.35 8.88
N MET A 102 -4.23 -19.15 8.62
CA MET A 102 -3.23 -20.22 8.63
C MET A 102 -3.02 -20.85 10.01
N PHE A 103 -3.09 -20.04 11.07
CA PHE A 103 -2.89 -20.49 12.45
C PHE A 103 -4.21 -20.77 13.18
N SER A 104 -5.35 -20.80 12.47
CA SER A 104 -6.68 -20.99 13.06
C SER A 104 -6.98 -20.01 14.21
N TYR A 105 -6.42 -18.79 14.14
CA TYR A 105 -6.76 -17.72 15.07
C TYR A 105 -8.16 -17.21 14.76
N ASN A 106 -9.02 -17.18 15.78
CA ASN A 106 -10.42 -16.86 15.59
C ASN A 106 -10.60 -15.37 15.26
N ILE A 107 -10.87 -15.09 13.98
CA ILE A 107 -11.32 -13.79 13.49
C ILE A 107 -12.74 -13.91 12.97
N THR A 108 -13.55 -12.89 13.24
CA THR A 108 -14.90 -12.80 12.69
C THR A 108 -14.91 -11.83 11.52
N TRP A 109 -15.51 -12.25 10.40
CA TRP A 109 -15.78 -11.37 9.28
C TRP A 109 -17.08 -10.62 9.56
N GLY A 110 -16.98 -9.31 9.75
CA GLY A 110 -18.16 -8.46 9.89
C GLY A 110 -18.94 -8.39 8.57
N ALA A 111 -20.26 -8.28 8.65
CA ALA A 111 -21.06 -7.93 7.49
C ALA A 111 -20.78 -6.48 7.08
N THR A 112 -20.60 -6.21 5.79
CA THR A 112 -20.49 -4.85 5.27
C THR A 112 -21.74 -4.07 5.66
N ALA A 113 -21.57 -2.93 6.33
CA ALA A 113 -22.69 -2.05 6.69
C ALA A 113 -23.40 -1.61 5.39
N LYS A 114 -24.68 -1.95 5.27
CA LYS A 114 -25.48 -1.61 4.08
C LYS A 114 -25.88 -0.14 4.07
N GLU A 115 -26.09 0.43 5.25
CA GLU A 115 -26.43 1.84 5.43
C GLU A 115 -25.19 2.61 5.86
N VAL A 116 -24.96 3.72 5.18
CA VAL A 116 -23.92 4.67 5.55
C VAL A 116 -24.41 5.45 6.77
N GLU A 117 -23.84 5.14 7.94
CA GLU A 117 -24.03 5.96 9.13
C GLU A 117 -23.44 7.35 8.89
N ARG A 118 -24.20 8.41 9.18
CA ARG A 118 -23.69 9.77 9.13
C ARG A 118 -22.55 9.91 10.15
N SER A 119 -21.40 10.38 9.68
CA SER A 119 -20.24 10.69 10.51
C SER A 119 -19.73 12.11 10.17
N ASN A 120 -18.68 12.54 10.85
CA ASN A 120 -17.98 13.79 10.54
C ASN A 120 -16.50 13.69 10.89
N PHE A 121 -15.73 14.70 10.50
CA PHE A 121 -14.30 14.79 10.76
C PHE A 121 -13.93 14.46 12.22
N PHE A 122 -14.63 15.04 13.19
CA PHE A 122 -14.31 14.89 14.61
C PHE A 122 -14.62 13.50 15.17
N GLN A 123 -15.57 12.77 14.58
CA GLN A 123 -15.87 11.39 14.95
C GLN A 123 -14.93 10.39 14.27
N GLU A 124 -14.56 10.63 13.01
CA GLU A 124 -13.73 9.71 12.24
C GLU A 124 -12.27 9.71 12.67
N VAL A 125 -11.68 10.87 12.99
CA VAL A 125 -10.26 10.93 13.39
C VAL A 125 -9.96 10.02 14.60
N PRO A 126 -10.70 10.09 15.72
CA PRO A 126 -10.50 9.17 16.85
C PRO A 126 -10.76 7.70 16.50
N ARG A 127 -11.75 7.41 15.64
CA ARG A 127 -12.05 6.04 15.17
C ARG A 127 -10.89 5.46 14.37
N ILE A 128 -10.33 6.24 13.45
CA ILE A 128 -9.17 5.84 12.65
C ILE A 128 -7.98 5.58 13.58
N LEU A 129 -7.65 6.50 14.47
CA LEU A 129 -6.53 6.33 15.41
C LEU A 129 -6.71 5.07 16.26
N LYS A 130 -7.91 4.83 16.82
CA LYS A 130 -8.18 3.64 17.64
C LYS A 130 -8.14 2.33 16.83
N ARG A 131 -8.60 2.34 15.58
CA ARG A 131 -8.66 1.14 14.73
C ARG A 131 -7.31 0.78 14.12
N TYR A 132 -6.54 1.78 13.69
CA TYR A 132 -5.30 1.60 12.95
C TYR A 132 -4.04 1.82 13.80
N TRP A 133 -4.17 2.00 15.13
CA TRP A 133 -3.01 2.25 16.00
C TRP A 133 -1.85 1.24 15.83
N PRO A 134 -2.06 -0.08 15.66
CA PRO A 134 -0.93 -1.01 15.52
C PRO A 134 -0.19 -0.78 14.20
N THR A 135 -0.95 -0.52 13.13
CA THR A 135 -0.42 -0.20 11.80
C THR A 135 0.35 1.12 11.84
N PHE A 136 -0.21 2.16 12.45
CA PHE A 136 0.47 3.44 12.61
C PHE A 136 1.75 3.31 13.42
N LEU A 137 1.71 2.65 14.57
CA LEU A 137 2.90 2.43 15.38
C LEU A 137 3.99 1.71 14.57
N THR A 138 3.63 0.62 13.88
CA THR A 138 4.56 -0.13 13.03
C THR A 138 5.17 0.74 11.94
N CYS A 139 4.35 1.50 11.21
CA CYS A 139 4.82 2.35 10.11
C CYS A 139 5.68 3.52 10.61
N PHE A 140 5.32 4.16 11.72
CA PHE A 140 6.14 5.21 12.32
C PHE A 140 7.47 4.67 12.84
N LEU A 141 7.50 3.46 13.41
CA LEU A 141 8.75 2.80 13.80
C LEU A 141 9.63 2.49 12.59
N LEU A 142 9.05 2.02 11.48
CA LEU A 142 9.79 1.78 10.23
C LEU A 142 10.37 3.09 9.67
N ILE A 143 9.58 4.16 9.64
CA ILE A 143 10.04 5.48 9.17
C ILE A 143 11.14 6.03 10.09
N ALA A 144 10.94 5.98 11.41
CA ALA A 144 11.95 6.40 12.37
C ALA A 144 13.24 5.58 12.23
N GLY A 145 13.13 4.27 12.03
CA GLY A 145 14.25 3.37 11.75
C GLY A 145 15.02 3.77 10.48
N MET A 146 14.30 4.04 9.38
CA MET A 146 14.94 4.52 8.14
C MET A 146 15.67 5.85 8.36
N ILE A 147 15.06 6.80 9.08
CA ILE A 147 15.67 8.09 9.39
C ILE A 147 16.94 7.91 10.24
N ILE A 148 16.88 7.10 11.30
CA ILE A 148 18.04 6.85 12.17
C ILE A 148 19.18 6.22 11.38
N LEU A 149 18.90 5.20 10.57
CA LEU A 149 19.89 4.52 9.73
C LEU A 149 20.44 5.42 8.63
N ALA A 150 19.72 6.46 8.22
CA ALA A 150 20.22 7.44 7.26
C ALA A 150 21.13 8.53 7.87
N THR A 151 21.39 8.48 9.18
CA THR A 151 22.15 9.51 9.91
C THR A 151 23.41 8.96 10.58
N PRO A 152 24.36 9.84 10.98
CA PRO A 152 25.53 9.46 11.77
C PRO A 152 25.24 8.94 13.19
N LEU A 153 23.96 8.75 13.57
CA LEU A 153 23.57 8.19 14.87
C LEU A 153 23.95 6.71 15.00
N VAL A 154 24.16 6.01 13.88
CA VAL A 154 24.62 4.63 13.83
C VAL A 154 26.03 4.52 13.22
N PRO A 155 26.80 3.47 13.55
CA PRO A 155 28.11 3.22 12.92
C PRO A 155 28.00 3.14 11.40
N ILE A 156 29.08 3.48 10.70
CA ILE A 156 29.09 3.61 9.23
C ILE A 156 28.64 2.32 8.52
N GLU A 157 28.86 1.16 9.12
CA GLU A 157 28.49 -0.14 8.56
C GLU A 157 26.97 -0.38 8.57
N TRP A 158 26.23 0.35 9.39
CA TRP A 158 24.78 0.26 9.50
C TRP A 158 24.07 1.42 8.78
N GLN A 159 24.81 2.35 8.20
CA GLN A 159 24.23 3.51 7.57
C GLN A 159 23.64 3.17 6.20
N VAL A 160 22.38 3.56 6.01
CA VAL A 160 21.67 3.54 4.72
C VAL A 160 21.43 4.99 4.32
N THR A 161 22.46 5.63 3.76
CA THR A 161 22.40 7.06 3.40
C THR A 161 21.39 7.33 2.29
N GLY A 162 21.06 8.61 2.08
CA GLY A 162 20.12 9.04 1.04
C GLY A 162 20.52 8.64 -0.39
N ASP A 163 21.79 8.29 -0.63
CA ASP A 163 22.26 7.78 -1.92
C ASP A 163 21.59 6.45 -2.30
N PHE A 164 21.16 5.68 -1.29
CA PHE A 164 20.42 4.41 -1.45
C PHE A 164 18.90 4.63 -1.60
N TRP A 165 18.48 5.73 -2.24
CA TRP A 165 17.07 6.10 -2.40
C TRP A 165 16.21 4.97 -3.01
N ALA A 166 16.77 4.18 -3.95
CA ALA A 166 16.08 3.07 -4.60
C ALA A 166 15.74 1.92 -3.63
N VAL A 167 16.48 1.81 -2.51
CA VAL A 167 16.23 0.85 -1.42
C VAL A 167 15.25 1.43 -0.40
N ILE A 168 15.36 2.73 -0.11
CA ILE A 168 14.50 3.46 0.84
C ILE A 168 13.06 3.56 0.32
N LEU A 169 12.89 3.91 -0.96
CA LEU A 169 11.61 4.31 -1.53
C LEU A 169 10.52 3.22 -1.48
N PRO A 170 10.78 1.93 -1.79
CA PRO A 170 9.77 0.87 -1.65
C PRO A 170 9.23 0.72 -0.23
N LEU A 171 10.09 0.79 0.79
CA LEU A 171 9.67 0.71 2.19
C LEU A 171 8.95 1.98 2.63
N ALA A 172 9.41 3.16 2.19
CA ALA A 172 8.76 4.43 2.44
C ALA A 172 7.34 4.50 1.83
N ILE A 173 7.15 3.99 0.61
CA ILE A 173 5.84 3.90 -0.03
C ILE A 173 4.94 2.92 0.71
N THR A 174 5.48 1.79 1.15
CA THR A 174 4.73 0.81 1.94
C THR A 174 4.25 1.44 3.25
N ALA A 175 5.16 2.03 4.04
CA ALA A 175 4.82 2.64 5.32
C ALA A 175 3.89 3.85 5.13
N GLY A 176 4.18 4.73 4.17
CA GLY A 176 3.36 5.89 3.84
C GLY A 176 1.97 5.48 3.33
N GLY A 177 1.88 4.45 2.49
CA GLY A 177 0.63 3.89 2.00
C GLY A 177 -0.27 3.41 3.12
N HIS A 178 0.27 2.67 4.09
CA HIS A 178 -0.51 2.20 5.25
C HIS A 178 -0.92 3.34 6.20
N ILE A 179 -0.13 4.41 6.30
CA ILE A 179 -0.50 5.61 7.07
C ILE A 179 -1.61 6.40 6.36
N LEU A 180 -1.46 6.61 5.05
CA LEU A 180 -2.33 7.47 4.26
C LEU A 180 -3.63 6.79 3.82
N PHE A 181 -3.63 5.47 3.65
CA PHE A 181 -4.80 4.68 3.25
C PHE A 181 -6.08 5.02 4.03
N PRO A 182 -6.11 4.94 5.37
CA PRO A 182 -7.34 5.19 6.13
C PRO A 182 -7.71 6.68 6.20
N ILE A 183 -6.82 7.58 5.75
CA ILE A 183 -7.02 9.03 5.77
C ILE A 183 -7.55 9.48 4.41
N ILE A 184 -6.80 9.23 3.34
CA ILE A 184 -7.12 9.70 1.98
C ILE A 184 -8.39 9.04 1.45
N LEU A 185 -8.63 7.77 1.77
CA LEU A 185 -9.79 7.03 1.26
C LEU A 185 -11.04 7.16 2.15
N ASN A 186 -11.01 8.00 3.20
CA ASN A 186 -12.17 8.25 4.04
C ASN A 186 -12.93 9.52 3.60
N PRO A 187 -14.11 9.40 3.00
CA PRO A 187 -14.86 10.55 2.47
C PRO A 187 -15.33 11.53 3.56
N TRP A 188 -15.53 11.05 4.79
CA TRP A 188 -16.01 11.87 5.91
C TRP A 188 -14.95 12.84 6.44
N LEU A 189 -13.67 12.61 6.16
CA LEU A 189 -12.60 13.56 6.49
C LEU A 189 -12.63 14.80 5.58
N MET A 190 -13.35 14.76 4.47
CA MET A 190 -13.54 15.92 3.58
C MET A 190 -14.79 16.74 3.92
N ILE A 191 -15.61 16.28 4.87
CA ILE A 191 -16.87 16.93 5.26
C ILE A 191 -16.74 17.52 6.67
N PHE A 192 -16.52 18.83 6.75
CA PHE A 192 -16.55 19.60 7.99
C PHE A 192 -18.00 19.99 8.34
N ALA A 193 -18.85 19.00 8.59
CA ALA A 193 -20.21 19.20 9.08
C ALA A 193 -20.28 18.86 10.58
N PHE A 194 -21.01 19.65 11.36
CA PHE A 194 -21.20 19.48 12.81
C PHE A 194 -22.44 18.63 13.10
#